data_AF-A0A7K2QFC6-F1
#
_entry.id   AF-A0A7K2QFC6-F1
#
_cell.length_a   1.000
_cell.length_b   1.000
_cell.length_c   1.000
_cell.angle_alpha   90.00
_cell.angle_beta   90.00
_cell.angle_gamma   90.00
#
_symmetry.space_group_name_H-M   'P 1'
#
loop_
_entity.id
_entity.type
_entity.pdbx_description
1 polymer ?
#
loop_
_entity_poly.entity_id
_entity_poly.type
_entity_poly.pdbx_seq_one_letter_code
_entity_poly.pdbx_strand_id
1 'polypeptide(L)'
;MRKDTFRRAAVALVTAAGLSVVSLSGTAQARQGAPYIGYGKTNNPHAVWCVQHQLNYAFAHNWTARPWHGQIGEDNKFGPQTDEAIRFFQNVMDGPNHVDGVVGPNTGYELLWYGDPGYGYDGEVSKAGYCNEYLPSVV
;
A
#
# COMPACT_ATOMS: atom_id res chain seq x y z
N MET A 1 44.24 -15.52 35.06
CA MET A 1 43.60 -14.89 33.88
C MET A 1 42.69 -15.94 33.21
N ARG A 2 41.47 -15.53 32.81
CA ARG A 2 40.35 -16.30 32.19
C ARG A 2 40.82 -17.42 31.23
N LYS A 3 40.52 -18.71 31.50
CA LYS A 3 39.31 -19.52 31.18
C LYS A 3 39.08 -19.69 29.67
N ASP A 4 39.57 -20.78 29.07
CA ASP A 4 39.05 -22.17 29.07
C ASP A 4 37.95 -22.43 28.01
N THR A 5 38.43 -22.92 26.87
CA THR A 5 38.03 -24.15 26.18
C THR A 5 36.54 -24.50 26.12
N PHE A 6 36.00 -24.41 24.90
CA PHE A 6 34.78 -25.05 24.45
C PHE A 6 34.72 -26.54 24.83
N ARG A 7 33.65 -26.97 25.52
CA ARG A 7 32.77 -28.10 25.10
C ARG A 7 31.66 -28.42 26.12
N ARG A 8 30.47 -28.58 25.55
CA ARG A 8 29.32 -29.43 25.96
C ARG A 8 28.54 -29.04 27.23
N ALA A 9 27.34 -28.48 27.03
CA ALA A 9 26.15 -28.72 27.86
C ALA A 9 24.92 -28.37 27.00
N ALA A 10 24.23 -29.38 26.45
CA ALA A 10 23.00 -29.98 27.00
C ALA A 10 21.75 -29.14 26.65
N VAL A 11 21.04 -29.58 25.61
CA VAL A 11 19.67 -29.14 25.31
C VAL A 11 18.76 -29.69 26.41
N ALA A 12 18.30 -28.83 27.31
CA ALA A 12 17.31 -29.17 28.31
C ALA A 12 15.91 -29.01 27.68
N LEU A 13 15.27 -30.14 27.38
CA LEU A 13 13.82 -30.20 27.24
C LEU A 13 13.21 -30.04 28.64
N VAL A 14 12.64 -28.87 28.92
CA VAL A 14 11.81 -28.66 30.12
C VAL A 14 10.36 -28.56 29.68
N THR A 15 9.63 -29.64 29.93
CA THR A 15 8.16 -29.65 29.96
C THR A 15 7.71 -29.19 31.34
N ALA A 16 7.15 -27.98 31.45
CA ALA A 16 6.34 -27.56 32.59
C ALA A 16 5.38 -26.43 32.15
N ALA A 17 4.12 -26.53 32.56
CA ALA A 17 3.02 -25.66 32.20
C ALA A 17 3.17 -24.21 32.72
N GLY A 18 2.73 -23.22 31.93
CA GLY A 18 2.45 -21.85 32.37
C GLY A 18 3.48 -20.79 31.92
N LEU A 19 2.97 -19.72 31.30
CA LEU A 19 3.64 -18.56 30.70
C LEU A 19 4.29 -18.80 29.32
N SER A 20 3.43 -18.82 28.31
CA SER A 20 3.81 -18.42 26.95
C SER A 20 4.23 -16.94 26.97
N VAL A 21 5.54 -16.67 27.05
CA VAL A 21 6.08 -15.40 26.55
C VAL A 21 5.90 -15.47 25.05
N VAL A 22 4.78 -14.92 24.56
CA VAL A 22 4.63 -14.62 23.15
C VAL A 22 5.64 -13.52 22.87
N SER A 23 6.81 -13.91 22.39
CA SER A 23 7.67 -12.98 21.67
C SER A 23 6.86 -12.50 20.47
N LEU A 24 6.26 -11.32 20.60
CA LEU A 24 5.80 -10.51 19.48
C LEU A 24 7.07 -9.98 18.77
N SER A 25 7.87 -10.89 18.21
CA SER A 25 8.62 -10.55 17.01
C SER A 25 7.53 -10.21 16.02
N GLY A 26 7.28 -8.92 15.84
CA GLY A 26 6.34 -8.41 14.86
C GLY A 26 6.73 -9.03 13.53
N THR A 27 6.01 -10.08 13.14
CA THR A 27 5.96 -10.44 11.74
C THR A 27 5.37 -9.18 11.12
N ALA A 28 6.17 -8.45 10.35
CA ALA A 28 5.62 -7.67 9.27
C ALA A 28 4.82 -8.68 8.45
N GLN A 29 3.54 -8.84 8.80
CA GLN A 29 2.63 -9.65 8.02
C GLN A 29 2.54 -8.89 6.71
N ALA A 30 3.17 -9.43 5.66
CA ALA A 30 2.81 -9.08 4.31
C ALA A 30 1.29 -9.32 4.23
N ARG A 31 0.52 -8.23 4.23
CA ARG A 31 -0.94 -8.31 4.19
C ARG A 31 -1.30 -9.05 2.91
N GLN A 32 -2.07 -10.13 3.01
CA GLN A 32 -2.78 -10.62 1.84
C GLN A 32 -3.57 -9.44 1.28
N GLY A 33 -3.32 -9.15 0.00
CA GLY A 33 -3.45 -7.83 -0.62
C GLY A 33 -4.67 -7.02 -0.22
N ALA A 34 -4.48 -5.71 -0.08
CA ALA A 34 -5.56 -4.79 0.19
C ALA A 34 -6.73 -5.02 -0.80
N PRO A 35 -7.99 -4.91 -0.34
CA PRO A 35 -9.14 -5.14 -1.20
C PRO A 35 -9.17 -4.12 -2.34
N TYR A 36 -9.74 -4.52 -3.48
CA TYR A 36 -9.91 -3.62 -4.61
C TYR A 36 -10.82 -2.46 -4.22
N ILE A 37 -10.60 -1.29 -4.81
CA ILE A 37 -11.33 -0.05 -4.53
C ILE A 37 -12.06 0.36 -5.81
N GLY A 38 -13.35 0.67 -5.73
CA GLY A 38 -14.18 0.88 -6.92
C GLY A 38 -15.68 0.76 -6.63
N TYR A 39 -16.52 1.01 -7.63
CA TYR A 39 -17.95 0.70 -7.50
C TYR A 39 -18.18 -0.79 -7.20
N GLY A 40 -19.09 -1.07 -6.28
CA GLY A 40 -19.40 -2.44 -5.83
C GLY A 40 -18.32 -3.07 -4.93
N LYS A 41 -17.33 -2.30 -4.47
CA LYS A 41 -16.32 -2.73 -3.49
C LYS A 41 -16.63 -2.17 -2.10
N THR A 42 -15.96 -2.71 -1.08
CA THR A 42 -16.12 -2.27 0.33
C THR A 42 -15.71 -0.81 0.53
N ASN A 43 -14.74 -0.31 -0.25
CA ASN A 43 -14.27 1.08 -0.22
C ASN A 43 -13.99 1.59 1.21
N ASN A 44 -13.00 0.96 1.87
CA ASN A 44 -12.54 1.41 3.18
C ASN A 44 -12.19 2.92 3.14
N PRO A 45 -12.64 3.75 4.10
CA PRO A 45 -12.43 5.20 4.07
C PRO A 45 -10.97 5.63 3.91
N HIS A 46 -10.02 4.92 4.54
CA HIS A 46 -8.60 5.22 4.41
C HIS A 46 -8.05 4.84 3.04
N ALA A 47 -8.52 3.74 2.47
CA ALA A 47 -8.15 3.33 1.11
C ALA A 47 -8.67 4.33 0.08
N VAL A 48 -9.91 4.80 0.24
CA VAL A 48 -10.49 5.83 -0.63
C VAL A 48 -9.71 7.14 -0.50
N TRP A 49 -9.41 7.57 0.72
CA TRP A 49 -8.57 8.75 0.95
C TRP A 49 -7.22 8.61 0.25
N CYS A 50 -6.55 7.47 0.40
CA CYS A 50 -5.27 7.19 -0.25
C CYS A 50 -5.38 7.28 -1.77
N VAL A 51 -6.46 6.77 -2.39
CA VAL A 51 -6.68 6.96 -3.83
C VAL A 51 -6.82 8.44 -4.16
N GLN A 52 -7.68 9.17 -3.45
CA GLN A 52 -7.95 10.59 -3.69
C GLN A 52 -6.67 11.44 -3.56
N HIS A 53 -5.90 11.21 -2.49
CA HIS A 53 -4.67 11.91 -2.18
C HIS A 53 -3.56 11.64 -3.20
N GLN A 54 -3.30 10.36 -3.50
CA GLN A 54 -2.27 10.00 -4.48
C GLN A 54 -2.61 10.51 -5.89
N LEU A 55 -3.89 10.49 -6.29
CA LEU A 55 -4.33 11.08 -7.56
C LEU A 55 -4.10 12.60 -7.58
N ASN A 56 -4.53 13.31 -6.54
CA ASN A 56 -4.33 14.76 -6.43
C ASN A 56 -2.84 15.13 -6.52
N TYR A 57 -1.98 14.39 -5.82
CA TYR A 57 -0.54 14.61 -5.90
C TYR A 57 0.00 14.31 -7.30
N ALA A 58 -0.34 13.15 -7.88
CA ALA A 58 0.13 12.72 -9.19
C ALA A 58 -0.23 13.74 -10.28
N PHE A 59 -1.48 14.24 -10.27
CA PHE A 59 -1.95 15.24 -11.22
C PHE A 59 -1.29 16.62 -11.06
N ALA A 60 -0.86 16.97 -9.84
CA ALA A 60 -0.22 18.25 -9.56
C ALA A 60 1.30 18.25 -9.79
N HIS A 61 1.99 17.13 -9.52
CA HIS A 61 3.45 17.10 -9.43
C HIS A 61 4.13 16.15 -10.42
N ASN A 62 3.48 15.06 -10.82
CA ASN A 62 4.17 13.94 -11.44
C ASN A 62 3.74 13.67 -12.88
N TRP A 63 3.25 14.69 -13.58
CA TRP A 63 2.57 14.44 -14.83
C TRP A 63 3.29 14.90 -16.09
N THR A 64 3.78 13.89 -16.81
CA THR A 64 4.45 13.95 -18.12
C THR A 64 3.50 13.93 -19.32
N ALA A 65 2.17 13.84 -19.16
CA ALA A 65 1.21 13.75 -20.27
C ALA A 65 -0.06 14.59 -20.05
N ARG A 66 -0.17 15.74 -20.74
CA ARG A 66 -1.41 16.54 -20.82
C ARG A 66 -2.50 15.71 -21.52
N PRO A 67 -3.78 15.76 -21.12
CA PRO A 67 -4.50 16.90 -20.52
C PRO A 67 -4.62 16.84 -19.00
N TRP A 68 -4.60 18.01 -18.35
CA TRP A 68 -4.74 18.14 -16.89
C TRP A 68 -6.10 17.66 -16.39
N HIS A 69 -6.09 16.97 -15.25
CA HIS A 69 -7.24 16.57 -14.46
C HIS A 69 -7.22 17.43 -13.19
N GLY A 70 -8.36 18.04 -12.84
CA GLY A 70 -8.46 18.89 -11.67
C GLY A 70 -8.26 18.14 -10.35
N GLN A 71 -8.06 18.89 -9.27
CA GLN A 71 -8.08 18.31 -7.93
C GLN A 71 -9.49 17.83 -7.59
N ILE A 72 -9.58 16.64 -6.99
CA ILE A 72 -10.80 16.08 -6.45
C ILE A 72 -10.84 16.23 -4.93
N GLY A 73 -12.03 16.08 -4.34
CA GLY A 73 -12.18 16.09 -2.89
C GLY A 73 -11.52 14.88 -2.23
N GLU A 74 -10.81 15.13 -1.12
CA GLU A 74 -10.29 14.11 -0.20
C GLU A 74 -11.27 13.92 0.97
N ASP A 75 -12.43 13.35 0.67
CA ASP A 75 -13.56 13.24 1.61
C ASP A 75 -13.76 11.82 2.16
N ASN A 76 -12.85 10.89 1.81
CA ASN A 76 -12.87 9.48 2.19
C ASN A 76 -14.08 8.71 1.64
N LYS A 77 -14.81 9.27 0.66
CA LYS A 77 -16.00 8.65 0.06
C LYS A 77 -15.77 8.35 -1.41
N PHE A 78 -16.01 7.10 -1.78
CA PHE A 78 -15.91 6.71 -3.18
C PHE A 78 -17.15 7.20 -3.91
N GLY A 79 -16.98 8.23 -4.75
CA GLY A 79 -18.04 8.82 -5.54
C GLY A 79 -17.66 8.98 -7.01
N PRO A 80 -18.56 9.57 -7.82
CA PRO A 80 -18.34 9.75 -9.26
C PRO A 80 -17.05 10.48 -9.61
N GLN A 81 -16.67 11.50 -8.84
CA GLN A 81 -15.42 12.24 -9.06
C GLN A 81 -14.17 11.37 -8.83
N THR A 82 -14.22 10.48 -7.83
CA THR A 82 -13.12 9.54 -7.59
C THR A 82 -13.03 8.49 -8.69
N ASP A 83 -14.17 7.93 -9.14
CA ASP A 83 -14.21 6.98 -10.27
C ASP A 83 -13.70 7.62 -11.57
N GLU A 84 -14.13 8.85 -11.88
CA GLU A 84 -13.66 9.60 -13.05
C GLU A 84 -12.14 9.82 -13.01
N ALA A 85 -11.62 10.25 -11.87
CA ALA A 85 -10.18 10.45 -11.68
C ALA A 85 -9.37 9.16 -11.81
N ILE A 86 -9.88 8.04 -11.28
CA ILE A 86 -9.25 6.72 -11.45
C ILE A 86 -9.21 6.34 -12.93
N ARG A 87 -10.34 6.44 -13.64
CA ARG A 87 -10.42 6.10 -15.07
C ARG A 87 -9.48 6.96 -15.90
N PHE A 88 -9.44 8.24 -15.57
CA PHE A 88 -8.55 9.18 -16.19
C PHE A 88 -7.08 8.76 -15.98
N PHE A 89 -6.69 8.44 -14.74
CA PHE A 89 -5.35 7.98 -14.41
C PHE A 89 -4.99 6.66 -15.11
N GLN A 90 -5.88 5.68 -15.10
CA GLN A 90 -5.71 4.40 -15.80
C GLN A 90 -5.50 4.61 -17.31
N ASN A 91 -6.27 5.50 -17.94
CA ASN A 91 -6.10 5.80 -19.35
C ASN A 91 -4.71 6.37 -19.68
N VAL A 92 -4.13 7.14 -18.76
CA VAL A 92 -2.79 7.70 -18.90
C VAL A 92 -1.70 6.66 -18.67
N MET A 93 -1.83 5.84 -17.62
CA MET A 93 -0.78 4.90 -17.21
C MET A 93 -0.80 3.60 -18.00
N ASP A 94 -1.98 3.02 -18.19
CA ASP A 94 -2.16 1.69 -18.78
C ASP A 94 -2.72 1.75 -20.21
N GLY A 95 -3.29 2.89 -20.61
CA GLY A 95 -3.90 3.09 -21.92
C GLY A 95 -5.39 2.76 -21.97
N PRO A 96 -6.06 3.06 -23.11
CA PRO A 96 -7.53 3.08 -23.19
C PRO A 96 -8.21 1.72 -23.03
N ASN A 97 -7.47 0.62 -23.18
CA ASN A 97 -8.01 -0.74 -23.06
C ASN A 97 -8.10 -1.24 -21.60
N HIS A 98 -7.57 -0.47 -20.64
CA HIS A 98 -7.43 -0.87 -19.24
C HIS A 98 -8.16 0.09 -18.27
N VAL A 99 -9.22 0.75 -18.76
CA VAL A 99 -9.97 1.79 -18.03
C VAL A 99 -11.26 1.22 -17.44
N ASP A 100 -11.15 0.60 -16.27
CA ASP A 100 -12.28 -0.06 -15.59
C ASP A 100 -12.84 0.73 -14.38
N GLY A 101 -12.13 1.76 -13.91
CA GLY A 101 -12.50 2.54 -12.72
C GLY A 101 -12.31 1.80 -11.40
N VAL A 102 -11.52 0.72 -11.41
CA VAL A 102 -11.23 -0.11 -10.24
C VAL A 102 -9.74 -0.05 -9.94
N VAL A 103 -9.39 0.37 -8.73
CA VAL A 103 -8.01 0.27 -8.24
C VAL A 103 -7.75 -1.18 -7.83
N GLY A 104 -7.14 -1.93 -8.73
CA GLY A 104 -6.52 -3.22 -8.48
C GLY A 104 -4.99 -3.11 -8.30
N PRO A 105 -4.27 -4.24 -8.17
CA PRO A 105 -2.84 -4.25 -7.86
C PRO A 105 -1.96 -3.41 -8.79
N ASN A 106 -2.25 -3.41 -10.10
CA ASN A 106 -1.49 -2.60 -11.06
C ASN A 106 -1.73 -1.11 -10.82
N THR A 107 -2.99 -0.67 -10.87
CA THR A 107 -3.35 0.73 -10.64
C THR A 107 -2.88 1.24 -9.27
N GLY A 108 -2.97 0.43 -8.22
CA GLY A 108 -2.52 0.84 -6.90
C GLY A 108 -0.99 0.91 -6.78
N TYR A 109 -0.23 0.03 -7.45
CA TYR A 109 1.23 0.19 -7.57
C TYR A 109 1.59 1.53 -8.23
N GLU A 110 0.93 1.86 -9.34
CA GLU A 110 1.19 3.12 -10.05
C GLU A 110 0.81 4.34 -9.20
N LEU A 111 -0.28 4.29 -8.43
CA LEU A 111 -0.64 5.35 -7.47
C LEU A 111 0.40 5.51 -6.35
N LEU A 112 0.97 4.40 -5.87
CA LEU A 112 2.00 4.44 -4.84
C LEU A 112 3.31 4.99 -5.41
N TRP A 113 3.65 4.69 -6.66
CA TRP A 113 4.88 5.12 -7.30
C TRP A 113 4.84 6.57 -7.78
N TYR A 114 3.75 7.01 -8.40
CA TYR A 114 3.62 8.35 -8.99
C TYR A 114 2.85 9.34 -8.11
N GLY A 115 2.22 8.90 -7.02
CA GLY A 115 1.57 9.76 -6.03
C GLY A 115 2.55 10.43 -5.07
N ASP A 116 2.06 10.86 -3.91
CA ASP A 116 2.89 11.49 -2.88
C ASP A 116 3.88 10.46 -2.32
N PRO A 117 5.21 10.67 -2.43
CA PRO A 117 6.20 9.73 -1.92
C PRO A 117 6.18 9.59 -0.39
N GLY A 118 5.68 10.59 0.34
CA GLY A 118 5.51 10.52 1.80
C GLY A 118 4.40 9.56 2.24
N TYR A 119 3.43 9.29 1.36
CA TYR A 119 2.33 8.35 1.61
C TYR A 119 2.43 7.07 0.77
N GLY A 120 3.18 7.11 -0.34
CA GLY A 120 3.43 6.02 -1.28
C GLY A 120 4.86 5.49 -1.23
N TYR A 121 5.51 5.31 -2.38
CA TYR A 121 6.89 4.82 -2.49
C TYR A 121 7.87 5.98 -2.65
N ASP A 122 8.76 6.17 -1.67
CA ASP A 122 9.86 7.14 -1.75
C ASP A 122 11.09 6.53 -2.45
N GLY A 123 10.96 6.30 -3.76
CA GLY A 123 12.02 5.74 -4.62
C GLY A 123 12.39 4.27 -4.36
N GLU A 124 11.91 3.66 -3.27
CA GLU A 124 12.08 2.26 -2.91
C GLU A 124 10.80 1.68 -2.29
N VAL A 125 10.35 0.52 -2.77
CA VAL A 125 9.16 -0.18 -2.24
C VAL A 125 9.30 -0.55 -0.75
N SER A 126 10.53 -0.79 -0.28
CA SER A 126 10.83 -1.11 1.12
C SER A 126 10.58 0.05 2.09
N LYS A 127 10.45 1.28 1.58
CA LYS A 127 10.21 2.51 2.35
C LYS A 127 8.80 3.05 2.10
N ALA A 128 7.84 2.15 1.95
CA ALA A 128 6.48 2.54 1.64
C ALA A 128 5.80 3.29 2.81
N GLY A 129 5.13 4.39 2.48
CA GLY A 129 4.33 5.18 3.39
C GLY A 129 2.99 4.54 3.72
N TYR A 130 2.17 5.32 4.43
CA TYR A 130 0.89 4.89 4.99
C TYR A 130 -0.05 4.24 3.96
N CYS A 131 -0.12 4.76 2.73
CA CYS A 131 -1.08 4.28 1.74
C CYS A 131 -0.76 2.91 1.16
N ASN A 132 0.47 2.42 1.29
CA ASN A 132 0.82 1.05 0.88
C ASN A 132 0.09 -0.02 1.69
N GLU A 133 -0.38 0.31 2.89
CA GLU A 133 -1.18 -0.60 3.72
C GLU A 133 -2.63 -0.75 3.20
N TYR A 134 -3.10 0.21 2.39
CA TYR A 134 -4.51 0.34 1.99
C TYR A 134 -4.75 0.24 0.49
N LEU A 135 -3.74 0.53 -0.34
CA LEU A 135 -3.83 0.39 -1.79
C LEU A 135 -3.38 -1.03 -2.21
N PRO A 136 -4.16 -1.73 -3.05
CA PRO A 136 -3.72 -3.00 -3.61
C PRO A 136 -2.49 -2.76 -4.49
N SER A 137 -1.43 -3.51 -4.27
CA SER A 137 -0.20 -3.41 -5.04
C SER A 137 0.28 -4.78 -5.49
N VAL A 138 1.07 -4.83 -6.56
CA VAL A 138 1.69 -6.06 -7.08
C VAL A 138 2.94 -6.49 -6.30
N VAL A 139 3.35 -5.73 -5.29
CA VAL A 139 4.56 -5.93 -4.46
C VAL A 139 4.25 -5.89 -2.97
#